data_AF-A0A0R2K3P1-F1
#
_entry.id   AF-A0A0R2K3P1-F1
#
_cell.length_a   1.000
_cell.length_b   1.000
_cell.length_c   1.000
_cell.angle_alpha   90.00
_cell.angle_beta   90.00
_cell.angle_gamma   90.00
#
_symmetry.space_group_name_H-M   'P 1'
#
loop_
_entity.id
_entity.type
_entity.pdbx_description
1 polymer ?
#
loop_
_entity_poly.entity_id
_entity_poly.type
_entity_poly.pdbx_seq_one_letter_code
_entity_poly.pdbx_strand_id
1 'polypeptide(L)' 'MNYRIIKKYIASHLATPTASLTEVTTPKPGILFKNGDNSSFFYLDANDQNVFFEKHDELLYQHTYDSSNHDFTTVTL' A
#
# COMPACT_ATOMS: atom_id res chain seq x y z
N MET A 1 -12.33 7.65 -0.08
CA MET A 1 -11.83 6.37 -0.64
C MET A 1 -11.65 5.37 0.49
N ASN A 2 -11.86 4.08 0.24
CA ASN A 2 -11.71 3.04 1.27
C ASN A 2 -10.34 2.33 1.13
N TYR A 3 -9.34 2.77 1.87
CA TYR A 3 -7.98 2.19 1.84
C TYR A 3 -7.79 0.97 2.75
N ARG A 4 -8.86 0.23 3.05
CA ARG A 4 -8.83 -0.87 4.03
C ARG A 4 -7.80 -1.96 3.69
N ILE A 5 -7.66 -2.34 2.42
CA ILE A 5 -6.71 -3.39 2.02
C ILE A 5 -5.26 -2.92 2.19
N ILE A 6 -4.97 -1.65 1.89
CA ILE A 6 -3.64 -1.05 2.06
C ILE A 6 -3.31 -1.00 3.56
N LYS A 7 -4.24 -0.52 4.39
CA LYS A 7 -4.06 -0.49 5.85
C LYS A 7 -3.85 -1.88 6.43
N LYS A 8 -4.55 -2.90 5.91
CA LYS A 8 -4.33 -4.31 6.29
C LYS A 8 -2.92 -4.77 5.92
N TYR A 9 -2.49 -4.54 4.69
CA TYR A 9 -1.15 -4.91 4.23
C TYR A 9 -0.05 -4.30 5.09
N ILE A 10 -0.15 -2.99 5.35
CA ILE A 10 0.83 -2.28 6.18
C ILE A 10 0.82 -2.84 7.61
N ALA A 11 -0.35 -3.09 8.18
CA ALA A 11 -0.47 -3.66 9.51
C ALA A 11 0.15 -5.07 9.63
N SER A 12 0.08 -5.88 8.57
CA SER A 12 0.62 -7.25 8.59
C SER A 12 2.08 -7.36 8.16
N HIS A 13 2.59 -6.49 7.29
CA HIS A 13 3.93 -6.64 6.69
C HIS A 13 4.93 -5.54 7.06
N LEU A 14 4.45 -4.33 7.33
CA LEU A 14 5.29 -3.13 7.44
C LEU A 14 5.16 -2.42 8.80
N ALA A 15 4.34 -2.95 9.71
CA ALA A 15 4.04 -2.33 10.98
C ALA A 15 5.28 -2.27 11.88
N THR A 16 5.75 -1.06 12.16
CA THR A 16 6.78 -0.77 13.15
C THR A 16 6.30 0.30 14.12
N PRO A 17 6.89 0.42 15.32
CA PRO A 17 6.53 1.46 16.29
C PRO A 17 6.75 2.89 15.77
N THR A 18 7.63 3.06 14.78
CA THR A 18 8.01 4.34 14.18
C THR A 18 7.29 4.62 12.86
N ALA A 19 6.44 3.70 12.39
CA ALA A 19 5.69 3.86 11.17
C ALA A 19 4.61 4.94 11.32
N SER A 20 4.45 5.78 10.29
CA SER A 20 3.37 6.75 10.18
C SER A 20 2.64 6.62 8.85
N LEU A 21 1.34 6.90 8.88
CA LEU A 21 0.42 6.79 7.76
C LEU A 21 -0.26 8.12 7.53
N THR A 22 -0.11 8.69 6.35
CA THR A 22 -0.75 9.95 5.96
C THR A 22 -1.58 9.73 4.69
N GLU A 23 -2.87 9.99 4.74
CA GLU A 23 -3.69 10.02 3.52
C GLU A 23 -3.36 11.29 2.74
N VAL A 24 -3.02 11.14 1.46
CA VAL A 24 -2.64 12.25 0.57
C VAL A 24 -3.47 12.22 -0.70
N THR A 25 -3.72 13.39 -1.29
CA THR A 25 -4.52 13.52 -2.52
C THR A 25 -3.68 13.78 -3.77
N THR A 26 -2.42 14.16 -3.61
CA THR A 26 -1.50 14.54 -4.70
C THR A 26 -0.25 13.64 -4.69
N PRO A 27 0.26 13.18 -5.85
CA PRO A 27 -0.25 13.41 -7.21
C PRO A 27 -1.54 12.63 -7.54
N LYS A 28 -1.91 11.65 -6.71
CA LYS A 28 -3.21 10.97 -6.74
C LYS A 28 -3.62 10.52 -5.33
N PRO A 29 -4.90 10.22 -5.08
CA PRO A 29 -5.36 9.78 -3.77
C PRO A 29 -4.72 8.45 -3.32
N GLY A 30 -4.09 8.46 -2.16
CA GLY A 30 -3.39 7.29 -1.62
C GLY A 30 -2.94 7.47 -0.17
N ILE A 31 -2.07 6.56 0.27
CA ILE A 31 -1.45 6.56 1.59
C ILE A 31 0.05 6.74 1.42
N LEU A 32 0.60 7.81 2.00
CA LEU A 32 2.03 7.94 2.23
C LEU A 32 2.39 7.23 3.54
N PHE A 33 3.23 6.22 3.42
CA PHE A 33 3.83 5.51 4.54
C PHE A 33 5.25 6.02 4.75
N LYS A 34 5.63 6.24 6.01
CA LYS A 34 7.00 6.56 6.40
C LYS A 34 7.42 5.71 7.58
N ASN A 35 8.65 5.19 7.53
CA ASN A 35 9.26 4.44 8.61
C ASN A 35 10.75 4.78 8.70
N GLY A 36 11.10 5.71 9.59
CA GLY A 36 12.43 6.30 9.62
C GLY A 36 12.72 7.06 8.32
N ASP A 37 13.84 6.75 7.67
CA ASP A 37 14.24 7.35 6.39
C ASP A 37 13.55 6.71 5.17
N ASN A 38 12.87 5.57 5.36
CA ASN A 38 12.17 4.88 4.28
C ASN A 38 10.77 5.48 4.10
N SER A 39 10.38 5.67 2.83
CA SER A 39 9.02 6.08 2.49
C SER A 39 8.48 5.29 1.31
N SER A 40 7.19 4.97 1.37
CA SER A 40 6.48 4.30 0.28
C SER A 40 5.13 5.00 0.06
N PHE A 41 4.72 5.10 -1.20
CA PHE A 41 3.42 5.66 -1.56
C PHE A 41 2.50 4.55 -2.08
N PHE A 42 1.37 4.38 -1.43
CA PHE A 42 0.37 3.36 -1.77
C PHE A 42 -0.87 3.98 -2.41
N TYR A 43 -1.40 3.35 -3.45
CA TYR A 43 -2.66 3.79 -4.07
C TYR A 43 -3.46 2.60 -4.60
N LEU A 44 -4.79 2.72 -4.60
CA LEU A 44 -5.68 1.66 -5.10
C LEU A 44 -5.65 1.58 -6.62
N ASP A 45 -5.87 0.38 -7.15
CA ASP A 45 -6.26 0.26 -8.55
C ASP A 45 -7.65 0.89 -8.77
N ALA A 46 -7.87 1.46 -9.96
CA ALA A 46 -9.12 2.13 -10.29
C ALA A 46 -10.26 1.15 -10.64
N ASN A 47 -9.91 -0.07 -11.05
CA ASN A 47 -10.81 -1.08 -11.59
C ASN A 47 -10.99 -2.28 -10.66
N ASP A 48 -10.00 -2.58 -9.80
CA ASP A 48 -10.04 -3.71 -8.88
C ASP A 48 -9.80 -3.30 -7.41
N GLN A 49 -10.82 -3.50 -6.56
CA GLN A 49 -10.76 -3.18 -5.13
C GLN A 49 -9.90 -4.15 -4.31
N ASN A 50 -9.41 -5.23 -4.90
CA ASN A 50 -8.45 -6.14 -4.28
C ASN A 50 -7.01 -5.82 -4.68
N VAL A 51 -6.80 -4.91 -5.64
CA VAL A 51 -5.47 -4.54 -6.13
C VAL A 51 -5.09 -3.15 -5.61
N PHE A 52 -3.85 -3.03 -5.18
CA PHE A 52 -3.22 -1.75 -4.90
C PHE A 52 -1.76 -1.77 -5.33
N PHE A 53 -1.17 -0.59 -5.40
CA PHE A 53 0.21 -0.41 -5.81
C PHE A 53 1.00 0.23 -4.69
N GLU A 54 2.25 -0.16 -4.57
CA GLU A 54 3.27 0.48 -3.74
C GLU A 54 4.35 1.07 -4.65
N LYS A 55 4.61 2.36 -4.51
CA LYS A 55 5.78 3.00 -5.09
C LYS A 55 6.80 3.22 -4.00
N HIS A 56 7.95 2.58 -4.12
CA HIS A 56 9.09 2.75 -3.23
C HIS A 56 10.30 3.13 -4.08
N ASP A 57 10.81 4.35 -3.89
CA ASP A 57 11.81 4.98 -4.75
C ASP A 57 11.41 4.93 -6.25
N GLU A 58 12.20 4.23 -7.07
CA GLU A 58 11.97 4.03 -8.51
C GLU A 58 11.23 2.74 -8.82
N LEU A 59 10.96 1.90 -7.81
CA LEU A 59 10.29 0.62 -7.97
C LEU A 59 8.78 0.75 -7.78
N LEU A 60 8.04 0.04 -8.61
CA LEU A 60 6.60 -0.10 -8.53
C LEU A 60 6.24 -1.55 -8.27
N TYR A 61 5.50 -1.78 -7.20
CA TYR A 61 4.95 -3.09 -6.85
C TYR A 61 3.44 -3.05 -7.00
N GLN A 62 2.88 -4.15 -7.51
CA GLN A 62 1.45 -4.41 -7.50
C GLN A 62 1.16 -5.52 -6.49
N HIS A 63 0.21 -5.25 -5.61
CA HIS A 63 -0.26 -6.20 -4.61
C HIS A 63 -1.69 -6.59 -4.91
N THR A 64 -1.98 -7.89 -4.86
CA THR A 64 -3.33 -8.43 -5.03
C THR A 64 -3.72 -9.15 -3.76
N TYR A 65 -4.81 -8.70 -3.14
CA TYR A 65 -5.40 -9.32 -1.97
C TYR A 65 -6.27 -10.52 -2.38
N ASP A 66 -5.97 -11.69 -1.83
CA ASP A 66 -6.81 -12.87 -1.97
C ASP A 66 -7.73 -12.98 -0.74
N SER A 67 -9.03 -12.79 -0.96
CA SER A 67 -10.03 -12.84 0.10
C SER A 67 -10.24 -14.24 0.70
N SER A 68 -9.83 -15.30 0.00
CA SER A 68 -10.07 -16.69 0.40
C SER A 68 -9.07 -17.18 1.46
N ASN A 69 -7.80 -16.78 1.33
CA ASN A 69 -6.73 -17.09 2.28
C ASN A 69 -6.30 -15.88 3.13
N HIS A 70 -6.89 -14.70 2.87
CA HIS A 70 -6.57 -13.43 3.51
C HIS A 70 -5.11 -12.99 3.35
N ASP A 71 -4.47 -13.36 2.24
CA ASP A 71 -3.07 -13.09 1.96
C ASP A 71 -2.88 -12.11 0.78
N PHE A 72 -1.65 -11.66 0.58
CA PHE A 72 -1.26 -10.74 -0.49
C PHE A 72 -0.21 -11.37 -1.40
N THR A 73 -0.46 -11.34 -2.70
CA THR A 73 0.56 -11.64 -3.71
C THR A 73 1.16 -10.34 -4.22
N THR A 74 2.48 -10.31 -4.43
CA THR A 74 3.21 -9.11 -4.86
C THR A 74 3.99 -9.41 -6.12
N VAL A 75 3.91 -8.51 -7.11
CA VAL A 75 4.73 -8.52 -8.32
C VAL A 75 5.39 -7.16 -8.53
N THR A 76 6.61 -7.16 -9.07
CA THR A 76 7.31 -5.93 -9.47
C THR A 76 6.96 -5.59 -10.93
N LEU A 77 6.77 -4.29 -11.21
CA LEU A 77 6.44 -3.75 -12.54
C LEU A 77 7.61 -2.96 -13.14
#